data_AF-A0A6M0BCG7-F1
#
_entry.id   AF-A0A6M0BCG7-F1
#
_cell.length_a   1.000
_cell.length_b   1.000
_cell.length_c   1.000
_cell.angle_alpha   90.00
_cell.angle_beta   90.00
_cell.angle_gamma   90.00
#
_symmetry.space_group_name_H-M   'P 1'
#
loop_
_entity.id
_entity.type
_entity.pdbx_description
1 polymer ?
#
loop_
_entity_poly.entity_id
_entity_poly.type
_entity_poly.pdbx_seq_one_letter_code
_entity_poly.pdbx_strand_id
1 'polypeptide(L)'
;MKTETIQRQIKSFKKRFGEAHLLLACHAALPLAITPDLLYCIWTNFQQDVKGRGIDIPWVAVTDLLFSGLWEEVGLEIYEMDATIREMLLNYLKDNHNFGEQRIKELSEFLLVYIQPQLESDDPDIQEFAKAQRWTAQAYLQPKASAKGLGLALSRAYQHDRDDLIRIAAVVETLAEPLSKFKKLLIYGRGMTRFARGDLQGAKAEFDKIRRWGNHAHVAGVRLLLPKNQELTREKPKSFRVYWVTSGIVILVLVGGVNWVQSPPPDSTSIKVKDMPGCSTLPVRGLDQQLINRLNVVAPNSLVSFADLNVDMGPAVWPYLQLPAKQALQQAIDERGIPLVVNSAYRTIAQQLVLWNHASNRRCGISTAAPPGESNHQTGLALDISDYQGWQPFLEKHDWQWDGPKDRPHFDYVGDNIIDIRDYSVLAFQQLWNLNNPTDRIKQNGMFDAETELRLNNSPIDGFPKES
;
A
#
# COMPACT_ATOMS: atom_id res chain seq x y z
N MET A 1 11.84 31.41 7.53
CA MET A 1 12.68 30.20 7.69
C MET A 1 12.06 28.92 7.11
N LYS A 2 11.06 28.25 7.73
CA LYS A 2 10.53 26.95 7.21
C LYS A 2 9.97 27.05 5.78
N THR A 3 9.12 28.05 5.50
CA THR A 3 8.52 28.25 4.16
C THR A 3 9.54 28.60 3.08
N GLU A 4 10.54 29.43 3.37
CA GLU A 4 11.60 29.78 2.39
C GLU A 4 12.48 28.57 2.06
N THR A 5 12.73 27.70 3.06
CA THR A 5 13.46 26.44 2.84
C THR A 5 12.68 25.50 1.94
N ILE A 6 11.37 25.37 2.15
CA ILE A 6 10.49 24.55 1.31
C ILE A 6 10.37 25.12 -0.12
N GLN A 7 10.22 26.44 -0.27
CA GLN A 7 10.25 27.09 -1.58
C GLN A 7 11.54 26.78 -2.35
N ARG A 8 12.68 26.83 -1.66
CA ARG A 8 13.97 26.46 -2.24
C ARG A 8 14.04 24.99 -2.61
N GLN A 9 13.46 24.09 -1.80
CA GLN A 9 13.39 22.66 -2.09
C GLN A 9 12.58 22.37 -3.36
N ILE A 10 11.37 22.92 -3.48
CA ILE A 10 10.52 22.77 -4.68
C ILE A 10 11.23 23.37 -5.91
N LYS A 11 11.86 24.54 -5.77
CA LYS A 11 12.63 25.16 -6.86
C LYS A 11 13.83 24.30 -7.27
N SER A 12 14.51 23.68 -6.32
CA SER A 12 15.63 22.75 -6.58
C SER A 12 15.15 21.49 -7.29
N PHE A 13 14.00 20.93 -6.88
CA PHE A 13 13.37 19.80 -7.53
C PHE A 13 13.04 20.10 -8.99
N LYS A 14 12.34 21.21 -9.26
CA LYS A 14 12.05 21.68 -10.63
C LYS A 14 13.32 21.89 -11.44
N LYS A 15 14.37 22.47 -10.85
CA LYS A 15 15.66 22.69 -11.53
C LYS A 15 16.33 21.38 -11.92
N ARG A 16 16.24 20.35 -11.08
CA ARG A 16 16.88 19.05 -11.29
C ARG A 16 16.14 18.21 -12.33
N PHE A 17 14.81 18.12 -12.24
CA PHE A 17 14.02 17.17 -13.01
C PHE A 17 13.16 17.81 -14.11
N GLY A 18 12.91 19.12 -14.03
CA GLY A 18 12.13 19.85 -15.02
C GLY A 18 10.68 20.12 -14.61
N GLU A 19 9.95 20.81 -15.50
CA GLU A 19 8.57 21.23 -15.24
C GLU A 19 7.59 20.05 -15.20
N ALA A 20 7.77 19.05 -16.06
CA ALA A 20 6.85 17.91 -16.13
C ALA A 20 6.83 17.10 -14.82
N HIS A 21 7.99 16.89 -14.18
CA HIS A 21 8.08 16.29 -12.85
C HIS A 21 7.45 17.15 -11.77
N LEU A 22 7.62 18.49 -11.81
CA LEU A 22 6.94 19.38 -10.88
C LEU A 22 5.43 19.27 -11.04
N LEU A 23 4.94 19.20 -12.27
CA LEU A 23 3.51 19.03 -12.53
C LEU A 23 3.01 17.70 -11.98
N LEU A 24 3.75 16.59 -12.14
CA LEU A 24 3.38 15.32 -11.48
C LEU A 24 3.31 15.47 -9.95
N ALA A 25 4.29 16.13 -9.34
CA ALA A 25 4.29 16.42 -7.91
C ALA A 25 3.05 17.24 -7.49
N CYS A 26 2.63 18.19 -8.32
CA CYS A 26 1.42 18.98 -8.09
C CYS A 26 0.14 18.14 -8.14
N HIS A 27 0.02 17.21 -9.09
CA HIS A 27 -1.12 16.30 -9.17
C HIS A 27 -1.13 15.32 -7.97
N ALA A 28 0.04 14.80 -7.61
CA ALA A 28 0.24 13.89 -6.48
C ALA A 28 0.02 14.55 -5.11
N ALA A 29 0.02 15.88 -5.02
CA ALA A 29 -0.27 16.60 -3.78
C ALA A 29 -1.76 16.56 -3.38
N LEU A 30 -2.68 16.14 -4.26
CA LEU A 30 -4.11 16.08 -3.90
C LEU A 30 -4.40 14.97 -2.86
N PRO A 31 -4.05 13.69 -3.09
CA PRO A 31 -4.12 12.66 -2.05
C PRO A 31 -3.42 13.07 -0.75
N LEU A 32 -3.88 12.57 0.39
CA LEU A 32 -3.20 12.80 1.68
C LEU A 32 -1.91 11.98 1.81
N ALA A 33 -1.95 10.78 1.24
CA ALA A 33 -0.84 9.85 1.13
C ALA A 33 -0.90 9.18 -0.25
N ILE A 34 0.21 8.66 -0.74
CA ILE A 34 0.27 7.95 -2.02
C ILE A 34 0.94 6.60 -1.85
N THR A 35 0.53 5.65 -2.67
CA THR A 35 1.29 4.43 -2.97
C THR A 35 1.99 4.60 -4.32
N PRO A 36 3.02 3.80 -4.63
CA PRO A 36 3.58 3.76 -5.98
C PRO A 36 2.50 3.52 -7.04
N ASP A 37 1.56 2.61 -6.77
CA ASP A 37 0.42 2.33 -7.65
C ASP A 37 -0.46 3.57 -7.88
N LEU A 38 -0.92 4.25 -6.82
CA LEU A 38 -1.71 5.48 -6.96
C LEU A 38 -0.94 6.56 -7.74
N LEU A 39 0.36 6.71 -7.49
CA LEU A 39 1.17 7.68 -8.22
C LEU A 39 1.32 7.32 -9.70
N TYR A 40 1.47 6.04 -10.05
CA TYR A 40 1.45 5.57 -11.43
C TYR A 40 0.09 5.77 -12.10
N CYS A 41 -1.02 5.55 -11.39
CA CYS A 41 -2.35 5.83 -11.91
C CYS A 41 -2.57 7.33 -12.15
N ILE A 42 -2.09 8.20 -11.26
CA ILE A 42 -2.10 9.66 -11.46
C ILE A 42 -1.25 10.02 -12.68
N TRP A 43 -0.03 9.49 -12.77
CA TRP A 43 0.82 9.72 -13.94
C TRP A 43 0.13 9.29 -15.25
N THR A 44 -0.47 8.11 -15.29
CA THR A 44 -1.11 7.56 -16.50
C THR A 44 -2.31 8.40 -16.95
N ASN A 45 -3.15 8.84 -16.00
CA ASN A 45 -4.42 9.51 -16.31
C ASN A 45 -4.28 11.03 -16.54
N PHE A 46 -3.18 11.65 -16.12
CA PHE A 46 -2.99 13.10 -16.14
C PHE A 46 -1.80 13.55 -16.99
N GLN A 47 -1.68 13.00 -18.21
CA GLN A 47 -0.65 13.37 -19.20
C GLN A 47 -0.98 14.61 -20.05
N GLN A 48 -2.17 15.17 -19.89
CA GLN A 48 -2.62 16.35 -20.65
C GLN A 48 -3.08 17.44 -19.69
N ASP A 49 -3.05 18.70 -20.12
CA ASP A 49 -3.67 19.82 -19.43
C ASP A 49 -5.21 19.83 -19.64
N VAL A 50 -5.95 20.75 -19.01
CA VAL A 50 -7.43 20.78 -19.13
C VAL A 50 -7.91 21.24 -20.51
N LYS A 51 -6.99 21.65 -21.39
CA LYS A 51 -7.23 22.03 -22.79
C LYS A 51 -6.80 20.92 -23.76
N GLY A 52 -6.39 19.75 -23.26
CA GLY A 52 -5.98 18.60 -24.06
C GLY A 52 -4.55 18.68 -24.62
N ARG A 53 -3.71 19.61 -24.15
CA ARG A 53 -2.30 19.67 -24.58
C ARG A 53 -1.44 18.76 -23.73
N GLY A 54 -0.54 18.01 -24.35
CA GLY A 54 0.40 17.12 -23.66
C GLY A 54 1.29 17.86 -22.65
N ILE A 55 1.51 17.22 -21.50
CA ILE A 55 2.46 17.65 -20.46
C ILE A 55 3.78 16.87 -20.60
N ASP A 56 3.75 15.71 -21.26
CA ASP A 56 4.88 14.83 -21.56
C ASP A 56 5.68 14.45 -20.30
N ILE A 57 4.97 13.97 -19.27
CA ILE A 57 5.59 13.55 -18.02
C ILE A 57 6.25 12.19 -18.25
N PRO A 58 7.59 12.06 -18.13
CA PRO A 58 8.26 10.79 -18.39
C PRO A 58 7.89 9.77 -17.32
N TRP A 59 7.82 8.48 -17.68
CA TRP A 59 7.45 7.41 -16.74
C TRP A 59 8.38 7.32 -15.52
N VAL A 60 9.66 7.64 -15.70
CA VAL A 60 10.67 7.69 -14.61
C VAL A 60 10.35 8.77 -13.57
N ALA A 61 9.48 9.75 -13.87
CA ALA A 61 9.11 10.80 -12.94
C ALA A 61 8.41 10.27 -11.68
N VAL A 62 7.76 9.10 -11.77
CA VAL A 62 7.13 8.45 -10.61
C VAL A 62 8.19 8.07 -9.58
N THR A 63 9.22 7.35 -10.02
CA THR A 63 10.36 6.96 -9.19
C THR A 63 11.14 8.18 -8.72
N ASP A 64 11.49 9.10 -9.62
CA ASP A 64 12.22 10.34 -9.27
C ASP A 64 11.49 11.15 -8.20
N LEU A 65 10.16 11.20 -8.24
CA LEU A 65 9.34 11.93 -7.27
C LEU A 65 9.37 11.26 -5.89
N LEU A 66 9.18 9.94 -5.80
CA LEU A 66 9.21 9.20 -4.53
C LEU A 66 10.57 9.34 -3.83
N PHE A 67 11.68 9.34 -4.58
CA PHE A 67 13.04 9.47 -4.05
C PHE A 67 13.57 10.92 -4.00
N SER A 68 12.73 11.92 -4.28
CA SER A 68 13.15 13.33 -4.35
C SER A 68 13.37 14.01 -2.99
N GLY A 69 12.90 13.39 -1.91
CA GLY A 69 12.79 13.98 -0.58
C GLY A 69 11.64 15.00 -0.43
N LEU A 70 10.76 15.14 -1.43
CA LEU A 70 9.46 15.83 -1.26
C LEU A 70 8.44 14.96 -0.51
N TRP A 71 8.70 13.65 -0.46
CA TRP A 71 7.88 12.64 0.18
C TRP A 71 8.69 11.90 1.24
N GLU A 72 8.02 11.45 2.29
CA GLU A 72 8.55 10.60 3.34
C GLU A 72 7.75 9.30 3.35
N GLU A 73 8.43 8.16 3.37
CA GLU A 73 7.79 6.87 3.57
C GLU A 73 7.40 6.75 5.04
N VAL A 74 6.09 6.58 5.30
CA VAL A 74 5.50 6.53 6.66
C VAL A 74 4.94 5.16 7.02
N GLY A 75 4.91 4.25 6.06
CA GLY A 75 4.50 2.85 6.17
C GLY A 75 4.91 2.11 4.90
N LEU A 76 4.79 0.78 4.87
CA LEU A 76 5.19 -0.03 3.72
C LEU A 76 4.50 0.49 2.45
N GLU A 77 5.29 1.06 1.53
CA GLU A 77 4.80 1.67 0.29
C GLU A 77 3.79 2.81 0.45
N ILE A 78 3.69 3.42 1.64
CA ILE A 78 2.83 4.57 1.91
C ILE A 78 3.70 5.80 2.12
N TYR A 79 3.53 6.78 1.25
CA TYR A 79 4.31 8.00 1.25
C TYR A 79 3.43 9.20 1.55
N GLU A 80 3.94 10.08 2.39
CA GLU A 80 3.29 11.33 2.76
C GLU A 80 4.17 12.54 2.46
N MET A 81 3.52 13.70 2.28
CA MET A 81 4.18 14.96 1.99
C MET A 81 3.93 15.94 3.14
N ASP A 82 4.94 16.71 3.54
CA ASP A 82 4.76 17.78 4.54
C ASP A 82 3.61 18.70 4.10
N ALA A 83 2.69 18.99 5.02
CA ALA A 83 1.48 19.74 4.74
C ALA A 83 1.74 21.11 4.07
N THR A 84 2.88 21.75 4.35
CA THR A 84 3.27 23.03 3.74
C THR A 84 3.72 22.83 2.29
N ILE A 85 4.46 21.75 1.99
CA ILE A 85 4.83 21.39 0.62
C ILE A 85 3.55 21.09 -0.16
N ARG A 86 2.66 20.28 0.41
CA ARG A 86 1.37 19.91 -0.17
C ARG A 86 0.54 21.13 -0.53
N GLU A 87 0.36 22.05 0.42
CA GLU A 87 -0.36 23.31 0.20
C GLU A 87 0.25 24.13 -0.95
N MET A 88 1.57 24.27 -0.97
CA MET A 88 2.26 25.04 -2.01
C MET A 88 2.12 24.42 -3.41
N LEU A 89 2.21 23.10 -3.52
CA LEU A 89 2.06 22.40 -4.80
C LEU A 89 0.61 22.43 -5.30
N LEU A 90 -0.38 22.32 -4.40
CA LEU A 90 -1.79 22.49 -4.76
C LEU A 90 -2.09 23.92 -5.22
N ASN A 91 -1.53 24.93 -4.56
CA ASN A 91 -1.67 26.32 -5.00
C ASN A 91 -0.99 26.54 -6.36
N TYR A 92 0.18 25.94 -6.60
CA TYR A 92 0.83 25.97 -7.92
C TYR A 92 -0.08 25.41 -9.02
N LEU A 93 -0.77 24.30 -8.75
CA LEU A 93 -1.72 23.70 -9.70
C LEU A 93 -2.94 24.59 -9.95
N LYS A 94 -3.50 25.19 -8.89
CA LYS A 94 -4.67 26.07 -8.95
C LYS A 94 -4.39 27.40 -9.64
N ASP A 95 -3.21 27.98 -9.42
CA ASP A 95 -2.84 29.27 -10.03
C ASP A 95 -2.41 29.10 -11.50
N ASN A 96 -2.19 27.87 -11.95
CA ASN A 96 -1.79 27.59 -13.32
C ASN A 96 -2.99 27.68 -14.29
N HIS A 97 -2.91 28.62 -15.25
CA HIS A 97 -3.92 28.88 -16.28
C HIS A 97 -4.25 27.71 -17.23
N ASN A 98 -3.49 26.61 -17.18
CA ASN A 98 -3.73 25.39 -17.95
C ASN A 98 -4.37 24.27 -17.11
N PHE A 99 -4.59 24.49 -15.82
CA PHE A 99 -5.15 23.52 -14.89
C PHE A 99 -6.28 24.15 -14.07
N GLY A 100 -5.93 24.99 -13.10
CA GLY A 100 -6.90 25.67 -12.25
C GLY A 100 -7.69 24.72 -11.35
N GLU A 101 -8.77 25.27 -10.79
CA GLU A 101 -9.74 24.53 -9.98
C GLU A 101 -10.39 23.35 -10.72
N GLN A 102 -10.42 23.38 -12.05
CA GLN A 102 -10.94 22.27 -12.85
C GLN A 102 -10.09 21.01 -12.65
N ARG A 103 -8.76 21.12 -12.74
CA ARG A 103 -7.87 19.95 -12.56
C ARG A 103 -7.99 19.35 -11.16
N ILE A 104 -8.19 20.18 -10.13
CA ILE A 104 -8.41 19.72 -8.75
C ILE A 104 -9.68 18.86 -8.66
N LYS A 105 -10.75 19.24 -9.35
CA LYS A 105 -11.99 18.45 -9.41
C LYS A 105 -11.78 17.13 -10.13
N GLU A 106 -11.13 17.14 -11.29
CA GLU A 106 -10.84 15.92 -12.07
C GLU A 106 -9.96 14.94 -11.27
N LEU A 107 -8.93 15.43 -10.58
CA LEU A 107 -8.12 14.62 -9.66
C LEU A 107 -8.95 14.08 -8.48
N SER A 108 -9.89 14.87 -7.95
CA SER A 108 -10.76 14.43 -6.85
C SER A 108 -11.75 13.36 -7.30
N GLU A 109 -12.33 13.49 -8.49
CA GLU A 109 -13.21 12.48 -9.09
C GLU A 109 -12.45 11.20 -9.39
N PHE A 110 -11.26 11.32 -9.99
CA PHE A 110 -10.35 10.18 -10.17
C PHE A 110 -10.03 9.49 -8.85
N LEU A 111 -9.68 10.24 -7.80
CA LEU A 111 -9.34 9.67 -6.50
C LEU A 111 -10.53 8.91 -5.88
N LEU A 112 -11.76 9.40 -6.04
CA LEU A 112 -12.96 8.69 -5.59
C LEU A 112 -13.17 7.36 -6.32
N VAL A 113 -12.91 7.34 -7.63
CA VAL A 113 -13.00 6.09 -8.42
C VAL A 113 -11.89 5.13 -8.01
N TYR A 114 -10.66 5.62 -7.86
CA TYR A 114 -9.50 4.82 -7.50
C TYR A 114 -9.68 4.09 -6.17
N ILE A 115 -10.21 4.78 -5.15
CA ILE A 115 -10.34 4.22 -3.78
C ILE A 115 -11.59 3.35 -3.58
N GLN A 116 -12.48 3.23 -4.57
CA GLN A 116 -13.75 2.54 -4.39
C GLN A 116 -13.57 1.07 -3.95
N PRO A 117 -12.69 0.26 -4.57
CA PRO A 117 -12.42 -1.10 -4.10
C PRO A 117 -11.87 -1.15 -2.66
N GLN A 118 -11.02 -0.19 -2.29
CA GLN A 118 -10.37 -0.13 -0.98
C GLN A 118 -11.37 0.28 0.13
N LEU A 119 -12.38 1.08 -0.20
CA LEU A 119 -13.48 1.39 0.73
C LEU A 119 -14.33 0.15 1.08
N GLU A 120 -14.34 -0.85 0.20
CA GLU A 120 -15.07 -2.12 0.34
C GLU A 120 -14.16 -3.24 0.88
N SER A 121 -12.89 -2.95 1.14
CA SER A 121 -11.93 -3.91 1.68
C SER A 121 -12.33 -4.38 3.08
N ASP A 122 -12.15 -5.68 3.33
CA ASP A 122 -12.26 -6.29 4.65
C ASP A 122 -11.06 -5.98 5.55
N ASP A 123 -9.95 -5.50 4.97
CA ASP A 123 -8.79 -5.02 5.71
C ASP A 123 -9.10 -3.61 6.29
N PRO A 124 -9.14 -3.48 7.63
CA PRO A 124 -9.47 -2.20 8.27
C PRO A 124 -8.48 -1.09 7.93
N ASP A 125 -7.19 -1.39 7.75
CA ASP A 125 -6.15 -0.40 7.49
C ASP A 125 -6.27 0.15 6.07
N ILE A 126 -6.53 -0.73 5.09
CA ILE A 126 -6.83 -0.35 3.70
C ILE A 126 -8.11 0.50 3.64
N GLN A 127 -9.15 0.06 4.35
CA GLN A 127 -10.41 0.78 4.40
C GLN A 127 -10.27 2.16 5.07
N GLU A 128 -9.48 2.27 6.14
CA GLU A 128 -9.21 3.54 6.82
C GLU A 128 -8.36 4.50 5.98
N PHE A 129 -7.36 3.98 5.27
CA PHE A 129 -6.61 4.74 4.27
C PHE A 129 -7.57 5.31 3.21
N ALA A 130 -8.43 4.46 2.64
CA ALA A 130 -9.41 4.87 1.63
C ALA A 130 -10.42 5.89 2.16
N LYS A 131 -10.89 5.76 3.41
CA LYS A 131 -11.79 6.73 4.05
C LYS A 131 -11.16 8.14 4.14
N ALA A 132 -9.88 8.23 4.49
CA ALA A 132 -9.17 9.50 4.56
C ALA A 132 -9.03 10.17 3.17
N GLN A 133 -8.72 9.39 2.14
CA GLN A 133 -8.66 9.86 0.76
C GLN A 133 -10.04 10.32 0.25
N ARG A 134 -11.11 9.58 0.61
CA ARG A 134 -12.49 9.95 0.28
C ARG A 134 -12.86 11.31 0.85
N TRP A 135 -12.54 11.58 2.12
CA TRP A 135 -12.81 12.89 2.73
C TRP A 135 -12.06 14.02 2.03
N THR A 136 -10.83 13.74 1.55
CA THR A 136 -10.01 14.69 0.81
C THR A 136 -10.65 15.06 -0.51
N ALA A 137 -10.97 14.07 -1.35
CA ALA A 137 -11.66 14.33 -2.62
C ALA A 137 -13.02 15.04 -2.40
N GLN A 138 -13.80 14.59 -1.43
CA GLN A 138 -15.09 15.21 -1.10
C GLN A 138 -14.95 16.64 -0.56
N ALA A 139 -13.85 16.99 0.10
CA ALA A 139 -13.64 18.36 0.57
C ALA A 139 -13.50 19.34 -0.60
N TYR A 140 -12.87 18.94 -1.70
CA TYR A 140 -12.75 19.75 -2.91
C TYR A 140 -14.02 19.75 -3.78
N LEU A 141 -14.72 18.61 -3.88
CA LEU A 141 -15.93 18.49 -4.70
C LEU A 141 -17.18 19.04 -4.00
N GLN A 142 -17.35 18.72 -2.72
CA GLN A 142 -18.56 19.01 -1.94
C GLN A 142 -18.22 19.46 -0.50
N PRO A 143 -17.60 20.65 -0.31
CA PRO A 143 -17.08 21.09 0.99
C PRO A 143 -18.10 21.03 2.14
N LYS A 144 -19.38 21.34 1.87
CA LYS A 144 -20.45 21.29 2.87
C LYS A 144 -20.80 19.88 3.31
N ALA A 145 -20.88 18.94 2.37
CA ALA A 145 -21.15 17.54 2.66
C ALA A 145 -19.96 16.91 3.39
N SER A 146 -18.74 17.19 2.94
CA SER A 146 -17.51 16.75 3.61
C SER A 146 -17.41 17.31 5.04
N ALA A 147 -17.67 18.60 5.26
CA ALA A 147 -17.70 19.20 6.59
C ALA A 147 -18.75 18.54 7.52
N LYS A 148 -19.92 18.15 6.98
CA LYS A 148 -20.93 17.39 7.73
C LYS A 148 -20.42 15.99 8.08
N GLY A 149 -19.84 15.27 7.12
CA GLY A 149 -19.28 13.92 7.32
C GLY A 149 -18.16 13.89 8.36
N LEU A 150 -17.17 14.77 8.21
CA LEU A 150 -16.05 14.93 9.15
C LEU A 150 -16.53 15.35 10.54
N GLY A 151 -17.54 16.23 10.62
CA GLY A 151 -18.17 16.58 11.89
C GLY A 151 -18.81 15.38 12.59
N LEU A 152 -19.57 14.55 11.86
CA LEU A 152 -20.16 13.32 12.42
C LEU A 152 -19.08 12.34 12.90
N ALA A 153 -18.03 12.16 12.10
CA ALA A 153 -16.91 11.27 12.43
C ALA A 153 -16.20 11.73 13.72
N LEU A 154 -15.86 13.02 13.82
CA LEU A 154 -15.27 13.61 15.03
C LEU A 154 -16.18 13.48 16.26
N SER A 155 -17.50 13.66 16.08
CA SER A 155 -18.46 13.52 17.18
C SER A 155 -18.50 12.09 17.71
N ARG A 156 -18.44 11.09 16.83
CA ARG A 156 -18.43 9.67 17.20
C ARG A 156 -17.12 9.30 17.87
N ALA A 157 -15.99 9.69 17.27
CA ALA A 157 -14.66 9.40 17.80
C ALA A 157 -14.48 9.98 19.21
N TYR A 158 -14.87 11.24 19.45
CA TYR A 158 -14.76 11.84 20.77
C TYR A 158 -15.47 11.05 21.89
N GLN A 159 -16.54 10.30 21.58
CA GLN A 159 -17.28 9.51 22.56
C GLN A 159 -16.72 8.11 22.78
N HIS A 160 -15.99 7.55 21.81
CA HIS A 160 -15.73 6.11 21.74
C HIS A 160 -14.29 5.73 21.44
N ASP A 161 -13.53 6.59 20.75
CA ASP A 161 -12.21 6.25 20.21
C ASP A 161 -11.29 7.49 20.12
N ARG A 162 -10.25 7.49 20.95
CA ARG A 162 -9.30 8.61 21.04
C ARG A 162 -8.30 8.63 19.87
N ASP A 163 -7.95 7.46 19.34
CA ASP A 163 -6.96 7.36 18.27
C ASP A 163 -7.59 7.81 16.95
N ASP A 164 -8.85 7.40 16.71
CA ASP A 164 -9.66 7.95 15.61
C ASP A 164 -9.87 9.46 15.73
N LEU A 165 -10.04 9.98 16.95
CA LEU A 165 -10.20 11.42 17.16
C LEU A 165 -8.96 12.20 16.71
N ILE A 166 -7.76 11.70 17.01
CA ILE A 166 -6.50 12.34 16.56
C ILE A 166 -6.41 12.33 15.04
N ARG A 167 -6.63 11.17 14.44
CA ARG A 167 -6.52 10.96 13.00
C ARG A 167 -7.50 11.84 12.21
N ILE A 168 -8.78 11.79 12.56
CA ILE A 168 -9.81 12.59 11.87
C ILE A 168 -9.54 14.10 12.08
N ALA A 169 -9.08 14.51 13.26
CA ALA A 169 -8.73 15.90 13.51
C ALA A 169 -7.53 16.37 12.67
N ALA A 170 -6.51 15.53 12.49
CA ALA A 170 -5.38 15.80 11.60
C ALA A 170 -5.80 15.93 10.12
N VAL A 171 -6.74 15.10 9.66
CA VAL A 171 -7.35 15.24 8.33
C VAL A 171 -8.06 16.59 8.19
N VAL A 172 -8.86 16.99 9.19
CA VAL A 172 -9.54 18.30 9.18
C VAL A 172 -8.55 19.48 9.11
N GLU A 173 -7.43 19.39 9.82
CA GLU A 173 -6.37 20.41 9.76
C GLU A 173 -5.71 20.47 8.38
N THR A 174 -5.41 19.32 7.78
CA THR A 174 -4.80 19.24 6.44
C THR A 174 -5.74 19.76 5.35
N LEU A 175 -7.04 19.63 5.55
CA LEU A 175 -8.08 20.11 4.63
C LEU A 175 -8.54 21.54 4.96
N ALA A 176 -7.71 22.35 5.63
CA ALA A 176 -8.07 23.72 6.03
C ALA A 176 -8.47 24.63 4.87
N GLU A 177 -7.81 24.53 3.72
CA GLU A 177 -8.10 25.34 2.54
C GLU A 177 -9.49 25.02 1.94
N PRO A 178 -9.80 23.76 1.53
CA PRO A 178 -11.12 23.45 0.96
C PRO A 178 -12.25 23.62 1.99
N LEU A 179 -11.95 23.49 3.28
CA LEU A 179 -12.92 23.66 4.38
C LEU A 179 -12.89 25.07 5.00
N SER A 180 -12.24 26.06 4.38
CA SER A 180 -12.03 27.41 4.93
C SER A 180 -13.32 28.14 5.33
N LYS A 181 -14.45 27.84 4.64
CA LYS A 181 -15.79 28.37 4.98
C LYS A 181 -16.36 27.80 6.29
N PHE A 182 -15.83 26.69 6.79
CA PHE A 182 -16.27 25.99 8.02
C PHE A 182 -15.31 26.27 9.19
N LYS A 183 -15.02 27.54 9.47
CA LYS A 183 -14.07 27.97 10.53
C LYS A 183 -14.26 27.26 11.87
N LYS A 184 -15.51 27.00 12.28
CA LYS A 184 -15.84 26.28 13.52
C LYS A 184 -15.34 24.83 13.52
N LEU A 185 -15.41 24.14 12.38
CA LEU A 185 -14.87 22.79 12.21
C LEU A 185 -13.34 22.80 12.36
N LEU A 186 -12.67 23.75 11.72
CA LEU A 186 -11.21 23.87 11.77
C LEU A 186 -10.71 24.20 13.18
N ILE A 187 -11.41 25.10 13.90
CA ILE A 187 -11.10 25.38 15.31
C ILE A 187 -11.34 24.15 16.17
N TYR A 188 -12.46 23.44 15.96
CA TYR A 188 -12.78 22.23 16.70
C TYR A 188 -11.74 21.12 16.46
N GLY A 189 -11.36 20.87 15.21
CA GLY A 189 -10.31 19.91 14.84
C GLY A 189 -9.00 20.22 15.56
N ARG A 190 -8.48 21.46 15.45
CA ARG A 190 -7.28 21.89 16.18
C ARG A 190 -7.39 21.72 17.69
N GLY A 191 -8.54 22.07 18.26
CA GLY A 191 -8.81 21.87 19.67
C GLY A 191 -8.73 20.38 20.07
N MET A 192 -9.32 19.49 19.25
CA MET A 192 -9.32 18.05 19.48
C MET A 192 -7.94 17.40 19.29
N THR A 193 -7.16 17.81 18.29
CA THR A 193 -5.76 17.37 18.12
C THR A 193 -4.95 17.67 19.38
N ARG A 194 -5.02 18.92 19.87
CA ARG A 194 -4.31 19.35 21.09
C ARG A 194 -4.81 18.60 22.32
N PHE A 195 -6.13 18.46 22.46
CA PHE A 195 -6.76 17.77 23.57
C PHE A 195 -6.31 16.31 23.64
N ALA A 196 -6.34 15.61 22.51
CA ALA A 196 -5.97 14.22 22.43
C ALA A 196 -4.46 14.01 22.62
N ARG A 197 -3.60 14.99 22.29
CA ARG A 197 -2.16 15.00 22.59
C ARG A 197 -1.81 15.42 24.03
N GLY A 198 -2.79 15.83 24.83
CA GLY A 198 -2.57 16.27 26.21
C GLY A 198 -2.13 17.73 26.38
N ASP A 199 -2.08 18.52 25.29
CA ASP A 199 -1.95 19.98 25.35
C ASP A 199 -3.29 20.60 25.78
N LEU A 200 -3.63 20.45 27.06
CA LEU A 200 -4.92 20.87 27.60
C LEU A 200 -5.09 22.40 27.58
N GLN A 201 -4.00 23.15 27.81
CA GLN A 201 -4.03 24.62 27.77
C GLN A 201 -4.26 25.14 26.35
N GLY A 202 -3.54 24.59 25.37
CA GLY A 202 -3.74 24.95 23.96
C GLY A 202 -5.11 24.50 23.45
N ALA A 203 -5.57 23.31 23.83
CA ALA A 203 -6.91 22.83 23.52
C ALA A 203 -7.99 23.78 24.08
N LYS A 204 -7.83 24.21 25.34
CA LYS A 204 -8.71 25.19 25.96
C LYS A 204 -8.72 26.51 25.20
N ALA A 205 -7.55 27.02 24.81
CA ALA A 205 -7.44 28.25 24.04
C ALA A 205 -8.16 28.15 22.68
N GLU A 206 -8.12 27.00 22.00
CA GLU A 206 -8.89 26.78 20.76
C GLU A 206 -10.40 26.71 21.05
N PHE A 207 -10.83 25.89 22.01
CA PHE A 207 -12.26 25.74 22.31
C PHE A 207 -12.89 27.03 22.83
N ASP A 208 -12.17 27.87 23.57
CA ASP A 208 -12.69 29.14 24.07
C ASP A 208 -13.05 30.13 22.94
N LYS A 209 -12.46 29.99 21.74
CA LYS A 209 -12.83 30.75 20.53
C LYS A 209 -14.25 30.44 20.05
N ILE A 210 -14.76 29.23 20.32
CA ILE A 210 -16.09 28.76 19.88
C ILE A 210 -17.07 28.53 21.05
N ARG A 211 -16.59 28.43 22.28
CA ARG A 211 -17.37 28.20 23.51
C ARG A 211 -18.31 29.36 23.89
N ARG A 212 -18.08 30.56 23.37
CA ARG A 212 -18.99 31.72 23.56
C ARG A 212 -20.43 31.45 23.13
N TRP A 213 -20.67 30.40 22.34
CA TRP A 213 -21.98 30.01 21.81
C TRP A 213 -22.59 28.78 22.50
N GLY A 214 -22.06 28.37 23.66
CA GLY A 214 -22.53 27.24 24.46
C GLY A 214 -21.52 26.07 24.53
N ASN A 215 -21.97 24.93 25.07
CA ASN A 215 -21.12 23.75 25.28
C ASN A 215 -20.95 22.87 24.02
N HIS A 216 -21.31 23.42 22.85
CA HIS A 216 -21.32 22.70 21.58
C HIS A 216 -21.15 23.66 20.41
N ALA A 217 -20.48 23.18 19.36
CA ALA A 217 -20.32 23.88 18.10
C ALA A 217 -21.27 23.31 17.04
N HIS A 218 -21.89 24.18 16.24
CA HIS A 218 -22.70 23.77 15.09
C HIS A 218 -21.88 23.91 13.80
N VAL A 219 -21.72 22.81 13.07
CA VAL A 219 -20.95 22.71 11.83
C VAL A 219 -21.78 21.95 10.80
N ALA A 220 -22.13 22.60 9.68
CA ALA A 220 -22.83 21.96 8.56
C ALA A 220 -24.06 21.10 8.95
N GLY A 221 -24.78 21.50 10.01
CA GLY A 221 -25.95 20.78 10.55
C GLY A 221 -25.63 19.72 11.62
N VAL A 222 -24.35 19.53 11.98
CA VAL A 222 -23.89 18.64 13.06
C VAL A 222 -23.64 19.43 14.33
N ARG A 223 -24.04 18.88 15.48
CA ARG A 223 -23.76 19.42 16.81
C ARG A 223 -22.55 18.67 17.40
N LEU A 224 -21.43 19.37 17.56
CA LEU A 224 -20.19 18.83 18.11
C LEU A 224 -20.07 19.23 19.58
N LEU A 225 -19.91 18.27 20.48
CA LEU A 225 -19.75 18.54 21.92
C LEU A 225 -18.34 19.06 22.19
N LEU A 226 -18.24 20.15 22.97
CA LEU A 226 -16.95 20.64 23.44
C LEU A 226 -16.56 19.89 24.72
N PRO A 227 -15.28 19.53 24.91
CA PRO A 227 -14.80 18.98 26.17
C PRO A 227 -15.17 19.88 27.34
N LYS A 228 -15.48 19.30 28.51
CA LYS A 228 -15.85 20.09 29.69
C LYS A 228 -14.63 20.86 30.22
N ASN A 229 -14.82 22.01 30.85
CA ASN A 229 -13.72 22.77 31.47
C ASN A 229 -12.89 21.93 32.46
N GLN A 230 -13.54 21.00 33.15
CA GLN A 230 -12.90 20.05 34.07
C GLN A 230 -11.98 19.04 33.35
N GLU A 231 -12.33 18.64 32.12
CA GLU A 231 -11.50 17.75 31.29
C GLU A 231 -10.28 18.48 30.72
N LEU A 232 -10.35 19.81 30.62
CA LEU A 232 -9.29 20.68 30.11
C LEU A 232 -8.35 21.21 31.21
N THR A 233 -8.55 20.80 32.47
CA THR A 233 -7.78 21.27 33.63
C THR A 233 -7.24 20.14 34.51
N ARG A 234 -7.64 18.88 34.26
CA ARG A 234 -7.18 17.72 35.02
C ARG A 234 -5.82 17.25 34.48
N GLU A 235 -4.74 17.47 35.22
CA GLU A 235 -3.49 16.73 34.98
C GLU A 235 -3.75 15.24 35.28
N LYS A 236 -3.67 14.39 34.26
CA LYS A 236 -3.63 12.93 34.45
C LYS A 236 -2.19 12.51 34.80
N PRO A 237 -1.98 11.52 35.68
CA PRO A 237 -0.65 11.00 35.96
C PRO A 237 0.00 10.49 34.67
N LYS A 238 1.29 10.77 34.51
CA LYS A 238 2.08 10.46 33.31
C LYS A 238 2.12 8.94 33.07
N SER A 239 1.29 8.43 32.16
CA SER A 239 1.58 7.19 31.45
C SER A 239 2.47 7.53 30.26
N PHE A 240 3.73 7.12 30.30
CA PHE A 240 4.66 7.28 29.18
C PHE A 240 4.23 6.38 28.02
N ARG A 241 3.58 6.95 27.01
CA ARG A 241 3.69 6.51 25.61
C ARG A 241 4.27 7.69 24.85
N VAL A 242 5.49 7.52 24.36
CA VAL A 242 6.20 8.52 23.54
C VAL A 242 5.54 8.51 22.16
N TYR A 243 4.77 9.54 21.85
CA TYR A 243 4.34 9.82 20.48
C TYR A 243 5.43 10.68 19.84
N TRP A 244 6.23 10.09 18.95
CA TRP A 244 7.24 10.83 18.22
C TRP A 244 6.58 11.86 17.31
N VAL A 245 7.10 13.08 17.38
CA VAL A 245 6.75 14.20 16.53
C VAL A 245 7.50 14.05 15.21
N THR A 246 6.79 13.73 14.13
CA THR A 246 7.02 14.22 12.75
C THR A 246 5.72 14.07 11.95
N SER A 247 5.63 14.82 10.86
CA SER A 247 4.43 15.21 10.10
C SER A 247 3.68 14.08 9.35
N GLY A 248 3.40 12.94 9.98
CA GLY A 248 2.59 11.87 9.39
C GLY A 248 1.11 11.98 9.79
N ILE A 249 0.21 12.19 8.84
CA ILE A 249 -1.26 12.16 8.98
C ILE A 249 -1.76 10.72 9.25
N VAL A 250 -1.01 9.69 8.85
CA VAL A 250 -1.38 8.26 8.98
C VAL A 250 -0.57 7.49 10.05
N ILE A 251 0.49 8.06 10.65
CA ILE A 251 1.27 7.36 11.69
C ILE A 251 0.53 7.36 13.03
N LEU A 252 -0.43 6.45 13.20
CA LEU A 252 -1.00 6.10 14.51
C LEU A 252 -1.63 4.70 14.58
N VAL A 253 -1.17 3.72 13.78
CA VAL A 253 -1.56 2.31 13.95
C VAL A 253 -0.32 1.41 13.95
N LEU A 254 0.34 1.33 15.10
CA LEU A 254 1.06 0.12 15.52
C LEU A 254 0.97 0.08 17.05
N VAL A 255 0.01 -0.69 17.57
CA VAL A 255 0.10 -1.57 18.76
C VAL A 255 -1.32 -1.92 19.25
N GLY A 256 -1.77 -3.13 18.91
CA GLY A 256 -2.39 -4.02 19.89
C GLY A 256 -3.83 -4.48 19.62
N GLY A 257 -4.01 -5.79 19.44
CA GLY A 257 -5.22 -6.52 19.85
C GLY A 257 -5.78 -7.48 18.80
N VAL A 258 -5.21 -8.68 18.69
CA VAL A 258 -5.83 -9.80 17.97
C VAL A 258 -7.17 -10.12 18.62
N ASN A 259 -8.26 -9.93 17.89
CA ASN A 259 -9.54 -10.56 18.17
C ASN A 259 -10.14 -11.06 16.86
N TRP A 260 -10.21 -12.38 16.74
CA TRP A 260 -10.86 -13.07 15.63
C TRP A 260 -12.37 -12.81 15.68
N VAL A 261 -12.90 -12.19 14.62
CA VAL A 261 -14.34 -12.19 14.32
C VAL A 261 -14.49 -12.74 12.90
N GLN A 262 -15.24 -13.82 12.77
CA GLN A 262 -15.55 -14.46 11.49
C GLN A 262 -16.49 -13.53 10.67
N SER A 263 -16.03 -13.11 9.49
CA SER A 263 -16.89 -12.49 8.46
C SER A 263 -17.69 -13.56 7.70
N PRO A 264 -18.93 -13.28 7.28
CA PRO A 264 -19.72 -14.22 6.46
C PRO A 264 -19.17 -14.30 5.02
N PRO A 265 -19.46 -15.37 4.26
CA PRO A 265 -18.82 -15.61 2.97
C PRO A 265 -19.34 -14.64 1.87
N PRO A 266 -18.47 -14.20 0.94
CA PRO A 266 -18.82 -13.41 -0.24
C PRO A 266 -19.46 -14.31 -1.30
N ASP A 267 -20.53 -13.82 -1.92
CA ASP A 267 -21.21 -14.48 -3.03
C ASP A 267 -20.66 -13.97 -4.40
N SER A 268 -19.91 -14.83 -5.07
CA SER A 268 -19.86 -15.10 -6.53
C SER A 268 -19.33 -14.13 -7.61
N THR A 269 -18.66 -12.99 -7.34
CA THR A 269 -18.08 -12.13 -8.43
C THR A 269 -16.56 -12.01 -8.46
N SER A 270 -15.80 -12.80 -7.70
CA SER A 270 -14.33 -12.79 -7.74
C SER A 270 -13.79 -13.36 -9.06
N ILE A 271 -12.83 -12.67 -9.69
CA ILE A 271 -12.09 -13.20 -10.84
C ILE A 271 -11.39 -14.51 -10.43
N LYS A 272 -11.43 -15.52 -11.29
CA LYS A 272 -10.80 -16.83 -11.05
C LYS A 272 -9.38 -16.86 -11.62
N VAL A 273 -8.51 -17.70 -11.07
CA VAL A 273 -7.13 -17.88 -11.56
C VAL A 273 -7.06 -18.18 -13.07
N LYS A 274 -7.98 -18.99 -13.60
CA LYS A 274 -8.04 -19.29 -15.04
C LYS A 274 -8.40 -18.09 -15.92
N ASP A 275 -9.09 -17.11 -15.33
CA ASP A 275 -9.64 -15.92 -16.01
C ASP A 275 -8.71 -14.69 -15.82
N MET A 276 -7.45 -14.92 -15.46
CA MET A 276 -6.47 -13.88 -15.13
C MET A 276 -6.34 -12.81 -16.23
N PRO A 277 -6.56 -11.52 -15.89
CA PRO A 277 -6.41 -10.42 -16.83
C PRO A 277 -4.93 -10.05 -17.01
N GLY A 278 -4.59 -9.58 -18.21
CA GLY A 278 -3.23 -9.10 -18.51
C GLY A 278 -2.17 -10.21 -18.52
N CYS A 279 -0.95 -9.83 -18.14
CA CYS A 279 0.26 -10.65 -18.19
C CYS A 279 1.10 -10.61 -16.90
N SER A 280 0.65 -9.87 -15.90
CA SER A 280 1.30 -9.81 -14.59
C SER A 280 0.74 -10.90 -13.70
N THR A 281 1.58 -11.47 -12.84
CA THR A 281 1.12 -12.36 -11.75
C THR A 281 0.64 -11.56 -10.53
N LEU A 282 0.87 -10.23 -10.48
CA LEU A 282 0.51 -9.38 -9.34
C LEU A 282 -0.97 -9.51 -8.90
N PRO A 283 -1.97 -9.60 -9.79
CA PRO A 283 -3.37 -9.73 -9.35
C PRO A 283 -3.71 -11.00 -8.55
N VAL A 284 -2.86 -12.04 -8.53
CA VAL A 284 -3.10 -13.27 -7.73
C VAL A 284 -2.51 -13.17 -6.31
N ARG A 285 -2.01 -11.97 -5.93
CA ARG A 285 -1.29 -11.73 -4.68
C ARG A 285 -2.12 -12.07 -3.42
N GLY A 286 -3.43 -11.85 -3.47
CA GLY A 286 -4.32 -12.20 -2.36
C GLY A 286 -4.31 -13.69 -2.08
N LEU A 287 -4.59 -14.52 -3.09
CA LEU A 287 -4.52 -15.97 -2.98
C LEU A 287 -3.10 -16.46 -2.64
N ASP A 288 -2.07 -15.87 -3.25
CA ASP A 288 -0.67 -16.19 -2.96
C ASP A 288 -0.32 -16.05 -1.47
N GLN A 289 -0.77 -14.95 -0.85
CA GLN A 289 -0.49 -14.70 0.56
C GLN A 289 -1.12 -15.78 1.45
N GLN A 290 -2.34 -16.23 1.13
CA GLN A 290 -2.98 -17.34 1.85
C GLN A 290 -2.20 -18.65 1.69
N LEU A 291 -1.69 -18.91 0.49
CA LEU A 291 -0.90 -20.10 0.20
C LEU A 291 0.44 -20.09 0.94
N ILE A 292 1.10 -18.93 1.03
CA ILE A 292 2.33 -18.74 1.81
C ILE A 292 2.04 -18.90 3.31
N ASN A 293 0.98 -18.28 3.82
CA ASN A 293 0.55 -18.43 5.21
C ASN A 293 0.30 -19.90 5.54
N ARG A 294 -0.38 -20.62 4.65
CA ARG A 294 -0.69 -22.04 4.86
C ARG A 294 0.53 -22.94 4.69
N LEU A 295 1.44 -22.61 3.77
CA LEU A 295 2.74 -23.27 3.65
C LEU A 295 3.52 -23.18 4.96
N ASN A 296 3.53 -22.02 5.61
CA ASN A 296 4.19 -21.83 6.92
C ASN A 296 3.57 -22.69 8.03
N VAL A 297 2.31 -23.10 7.91
CA VAL A 297 1.67 -24.05 8.85
C VAL A 297 2.08 -25.49 8.56
N VAL A 298 2.11 -25.91 7.29
CA VAL A 298 2.41 -27.31 6.92
C VAL A 298 3.91 -27.63 6.89
N ALA A 299 4.74 -26.61 6.62
CA ALA A 299 6.19 -26.69 6.55
C ALA A 299 6.81 -25.43 7.19
N PRO A 300 6.75 -25.29 8.52
CA PRO A 300 7.26 -24.11 9.21
C PRO A 300 8.76 -23.93 8.99
N ASN A 301 9.22 -22.68 8.96
CA ASN A 301 10.62 -22.29 8.74
C ASN A 301 11.23 -22.76 7.41
N SER A 302 10.41 -23.20 6.45
CA SER A 302 10.86 -23.57 5.11
C SER A 302 11.31 -22.37 4.28
N LEU A 303 10.68 -21.22 4.49
CA LEU A 303 10.98 -19.98 3.78
C LEU A 303 11.30 -18.85 4.76
N VAL A 304 12.26 -18.01 4.38
CA VAL A 304 12.62 -16.77 5.06
C VAL A 304 12.64 -15.64 4.04
N SER A 305 12.28 -14.43 4.48
CA SER A 305 12.34 -13.28 3.58
C SER A 305 13.79 -12.85 3.35
N PHE A 306 14.14 -12.50 2.12
CA PHE A 306 15.40 -11.85 1.75
C PHE A 306 15.23 -10.37 1.39
N ALA A 307 14.08 -9.76 1.68
CA ALA A 307 13.81 -8.35 1.37
C ALA A 307 14.73 -7.36 2.13
N ASP A 308 15.40 -7.83 3.18
CA ASP A 308 16.39 -7.12 3.96
C ASP A 308 17.78 -7.04 3.31
N LEU A 309 18.03 -7.82 2.25
CA LEU A 309 19.31 -7.79 1.52
C LEU A 309 19.38 -6.56 0.60
N ASN A 310 20.56 -6.25 0.06
CA ASN A 310 20.75 -5.20 -0.95
C ASN A 310 20.21 -5.65 -2.33
N VAL A 311 18.89 -5.73 -2.43
CA VAL A 311 18.14 -6.18 -3.61
C VAL A 311 17.14 -5.13 -4.07
N ASP A 312 16.93 -5.05 -5.39
CA ASP A 312 15.83 -4.32 -6.02
C ASP A 312 14.87 -5.35 -6.63
N MET A 313 13.56 -5.19 -6.43
CA MET A 313 12.57 -6.13 -6.96
C MET A 313 11.22 -5.46 -7.19
N GLY A 314 10.48 -5.94 -8.20
CA GLY A 314 9.13 -5.47 -8.50
C GLY A 314 8.07 -6.07 -7.56
N PRO A 315 6.87 -5.47 -7.47
CA PRO A 315 5.83 -5.89 -6.52
C PRO A 315 5.29 -7.30 -6.77
N ALA A 316 5.49 -7.87 -7.97
CA ALA A 316 5.08 -9.25 -8.28
C ALA A 316 6.01 -10.32 -7.70
N VAL A 317 7.21 -9.94 -7.24
CA VAL A 317 8.20 -10.86 -6.65
C VAL A 317 7.82 -11.16 -5.21
N TRP A 318 7.83 -12.45 -4.86
CA TRP A 318 7.76 -12.88 -3.47
C TRP A 318 9.17 -13.09 -2.93
N PRO A 319 9.63 -12.25 -1.98
CA PRO A 319 11.02 -12.22 -1.57
C PRO A 319 11.34 -13.31 -0.56
N TYR A 320 10.99 -14.56 -0.89
CA TYR A 320 11.21 -15.72 -0.04
C TYR A 320 12.21 -16.67 -0.67
N LEU A 321 13.10 -17.18 0.15
CA LEU A 321 14.03 -18.27 -0.16
C LEU A 321 14.13 -19.19 1.05
N GLN A 322 14.68 -20.39 0.88
CA GLN A 322 15.13 -21.16 2.04
C GLN A 322 16.32 -20.46 2.71
N LEU A 323 16.50 -20.68 4.01
CA LEU A 323 17.53 -20.00 4.80
C LEU A 323 18.96 -20.16 4.22
N PRO A 324 19.42 -21.36 3.82
CA PRO A 324 20.75 -21.51 3.22
C PRO A 324 20.91 -20.70 1.93
N ALA A 325 19.90 -20.72 1.05
CA ALA A 325 19.90 -19.94 -0.18
C ALA A 325 19.94 -18.43 0.10
N LYS A 326 19.17 -17.91 1.07
CA LYS A 326 19.24 -16.50 1.51
C LYS A 326 20.66 -16.14 1.97
N GLN A 327 21.29 -17.00 2.77
CA GLN A 327 22.63 -16.74 3.31
C GLN A 327 23.68 -16.71 2.21
N ALA A 328 23.61 -17.64 1.25
CA ALA A 328 24.48 -17.65 0.08
C ALA A 328 24.26 -16.43 -0.82
N LEU A 329 23.01 -16.02 -1.02
CA LEU A 329 22.66 -14.82 -1.77
C LEU A 329 23.26 -13.56 -1.13
N GLN A 330 23.17 -13.44 0.20
CA GLN A 330 23.77 -12.33 0.94
C GLN A 330 25.28 -12.27 0.73
N GLN A 331 25.98 -13.42 0.76
CA GLN A 331 27.44 -13.46 0.53
C GLN A 331 27.80 -13.03 -0.90
N ALA A 332 27.05 -13.46 -1.91
CA ALA A 332 27.25 -13.04 -3.28
C ALA A 332 27.02 -11.53 -3.46
N ILE A 333 25.96 -10.98 -2.85
CA ILE A 333 25.63 -9.56 -2.87
C ILE A 333 26.70 -8.73 -2.17
N ASP A 334 27.16 -9.16 -0.99
CA ASP A 334 28.21 -8.47 -0.22
C ASP A 334 29.54 -8.46 -0.96
N GLU A 335 29.89 -9.57 -1.63
CA GLU A 335 31.12 -9.67 -2.41
C GLU A 335 31.07 -8.79 -3.66
N ARG A 336 29.92 -8.70 -4.32
CA ARG A 336 29.77 -7.84 -5.51
C ARG A 336 29.66 -6.36 -5.15
N GLY A 337 29.06 -6.03 -4.01
CA GLY A 337 28.98 -4.67 -3.46
C GLY A 337 28.02 -3.72 -4.20
N ILE A 338 27.12 -4.23 -5.04
CA ILE A 338 26.07 -3.45 -5.72
C ILE A 338 24.70 -4.11 -5.55
N PRO A 339 23.58 -3.38 -5.69
CA PRO A 339 22.25 -3.96 -5.58
C PRO A 339 21.98 -5.05 -6.64
N LEU A 340 21.39 -6.17 -6.22
CA LEU A 340 20.92 -7.24 -7.12
C LEU A 340 19.47 -6.98 -7.53
N VAL A 341 19.21 -6.90 -8.83
CA VAL A 341 17.83 -6.79 -9.35
C VAL A 341 17.24 -8.19 -9.54
N VAL A 342 16.25 -8.54 -8.72
CA VAL A 342 15.54 -9.83 -8.76
C VAL A 342 14.23 -9.68 -9.53
N ASN A 343 14.08 -10.48 -10.59
CA ASN A 343 12.91 -10.51 -11.46
C ASN A 343 11.87 -11.53 -10.99
N SER A 344 12.30 -12.65 -10.40
CA SER A 344 11.46 -13.71 -9.82
C SER A 344 12.24 -14.45 -8.74
N ALA A 345 11.56 -14.95 -7.72
CA ALA A 345 12.15 -15.76 -6.65
C ALA A 345 11.20 -16.91 -6.29
N TYR A 346 10.80 -17.07 -5.02
CA TYR A 346 9.74 -18.02 -4.68
C TYR A 346 8.48 -17.71 -5.48
N ARG A 347 7.87 -18.76 -6.02
CA ARG A 347 6.61 -18.67 -6.75
C ARG A 347 5.62 -19.63 -6.11
N THR A 348 4.43 -19.13 -5.79
CA THR A 348 3.37 -19.99 -5.25
C THR A 348 2.86 -20.96 -6.34
N ILE A 349 2.13 -21.99 -5.93
CA ILE A 349 1.42 -22.87 -6.86
C ILE A 349 0.41 -22.08 -7.74
N ALA A 350 -0.17 -20.99 -7.23
CA ALA A 350 -1.12 -20.15 -7.97
C ALA A 350 -0.42 -19.28 -9.03
N GLN A 351 0.68 -18.60 -8.69
CA GLN A 351 1.48 -17.87 -9.69
C GLN A 351 2.01 -18.81 -10.77
N GLN A 352 2.46 -20.02 -10.38
CA GLN A 352 2.90 -21.01 -11.38
C GLN A 352 1.75 -21.42 -12.29
N LEU A 353 0.54 -21.62 -11.77
CA LEU A 353 -0.62 -21.93 -12.60
C LEU A 353 -0.99 -20.80 -13.55
N VAL A 354 -0.88 -19.52 -13.13
CA VAL A 354 -1.08 -18.37 -14.02
C VAL A 354 -0.10 -18.43 -15.20
N LEU A 355 1.19 -18.65 -14.95
CA LEU A 355 2.21 -18.72 -16.00
C LEU A 355 2.02 -19.95 -16.90
N TRP A 356 1.69 -21.10 -16.31
CA TRP A 356 1.34 -22.32 -17.04
C TRP A 356 0.15 -22.08 -17.98
N ASN A 357 -0.94 -21.48 -17.48
CA ASN A 357 -2.10 -21.13 -18.28
C ASN A 357 -1.74 -20.16 -19.43
N HIS A 358 -0.90 -19.15 -19.17
CA HIS A 358 -0.43 -18.25 -20.23
C HIS A 358 0.38 -18.99 -21.29
N ALA A 359 1.29 -19.90 -20.89
CA ALA A 359 2.06 -20.72 -21.81
C ALA A 359 1.16 -21.64 -22.66
N SER A 360 0.24 -22.38 -22.03
CA SER A 360 -0.70 -23.28 -22.71
C SER A 360 -1.60 -22.54 -23.71
N ASN A 361 -1.95 -21.28 -23.42
CA ASN A 361 -2.77 -20.44 -24.29
C ASN A 361 -1.94 -19.50 -25.19
N ARG A 362 -0.60 -19.63 -25.21
CA ARG A 362 0.33 -18.76 -25.97
C ARG A 362 0.13 -17.26 -25.73
N ARG A 363 -0.20 -16.88 -24.51
CA ARG A 363 -0.37 -15.49 -24.07
C ARG A 363 0.95 -14.95 -23.51
N CYS A 364 1.08 -13.62 -23.49
CA CYS A 364 2.13 -12.92 -22.75
C CYS A 364 3.58 -13.22 -23.18
N GLY A 365 3.77 -13.76 -24.39
CA GLY A 365 5.10 -14.11 -24.90
C GLY A 365 5.74 -15.32 -24.20
N ILE A 366 4.98 -16.05 -23.38
CA ILE A 366 5.49 -17.22 -22.65
C ILE A 366 5.35 -18.45 -23.55
N SER A 367 6.47 -18.98 -24.04
CA SER A 367 6.47 -20.16 -24.92
C SER A 367 6.41 -21.48 -24.15
N THR A 368 6.90 -21.50 -22.91
CA THR A 368 6.95 -22.68 -22.06
C THR A 368 6.97 -22.23 -20.60
N ALA A 369 6.29 -22.97 -19.75
CA ALA A 369 6.38 -22.89 -18.30
C ALA A 369 6.37 -24.32 -17.77
N ALA A 370 6.93 -24.59 -16.59
CA ALA A 370 6.79 -25.89 -15.95
C ALA A 370 5.34 -26.07 -15.42
N PRO A 371 4.80 -27.30 -15.37
CA PRO A 371 3.51 -27.51 -14.72
C PRO A 371 3.60 -27.15 -13.22
N PRO A 372 2.49 -26.71 -12.60
CA PRO A 372 2.48 -26.43 -11.17
C PRO A 372 2.84 -27.69 -10.37
N GLY A 373 3.72 -27.53 -9.39
CA GLY A 373 4.31 -28.64 -8.63
C GLY A 373 5.68 -29.07 -9.15
N GLU A 374 6.09 -28.63 -10.34
CA GLU A 374 7.35 -29.04 -10.96
C GLU A 374 8.35 -27.89 -11.16
N SER A 375 7.95 -26.63 -10.98
CA SER A 375 8.87 -25.48 -11.16
C SER A 375 9.89 -25.35 -10.04
N ASN A 376 11.16 -25.09 -10.39
CA ASN A 376 12.22 -24.83 -9.42
C ASN A 376 11.91 -23.62 -8.52
N HIS A 377 11.22 -22.59 -9.01
CA HIS A 377 10.79 -21.44 -8.18
C HIS A 377 9.88 -21.84 -7.02
N GLN A 378 9.13 -22.93 -7.14
CA GLN A 378 8.28 -23.41 -6.07
C GLN A 378 9.05 -24.09 -4.93
N THR A 379 10.35 -24.34 -5.10
CA THR A 379 11.22 -24.86 -4.03
C THR A 379 11.70 -23.76 -3.08
N GLY A 380 11.60 -22.48 -3.46
CA GLY A 380 12.25 -21.39 -2.71
C GLY A 380 13.77 -21.40 -2.83
N LEU A 381 14.32 -22.00 -3.89
CA LEU A 381 15.76 -22.07 -4.15
C LEU A 381 16.14 -21.46 -5.51
N ALA A 382 15.18 -20.93 -6.27
CA ALA A 382 15.43 -20.38 -7.60
C ALA A 382 15.30 -18.84 -7.63
N LEU A 383 16.10 -18.21 -8.48
CA LEU A 383 16.08 -16.78 -8.77
C LEU A 383 16.13 -16.53 -10.28
N ASP A 384 15.31 -15.60 -10.76
CA ASP A 384 15.55 -14.92 -12.03
C ASP A 384 16.10 -13.53 -11.74
N ILE A 385 17.20 -13.15 -12.37
CA ILE A 385 17.87 -11.88 -12.09
C ILE A 385 18.19 -11.07 -13.35
N SER A 386 18.31 -9.76 -13.19
CA SER A 386 18.92 -8.93 -14.23
C SER A 386 20.43 -8.97 -14.15
N ASP A 387 21.11 -8.73 -15.27
CA ASP A 387 22.58 -8.80 -15.36
C ASP A 387 23.16 -10.17 -14.90
N TYR A 388 22.57 -11.26 -15.42
CA TYR A 388 23.02 -12.62 -15.10
C TYR A 388 24.52 -12.83 -15.34
N GLN A 389 25.08 -12.26 -16.41
CA GLN A 389 26.50 -12.40 -16.76
C GLN A 389 27.41 -11.75 -15.71
N GLY A 390 27.02 -10.57 -15.20
CA GLY A 390 27.78 -9.87 -14.17
C GLY A 390 27.66 -10.54 -12.80
N TRP A 391 26.53 -11.19 -12.50
CA TRP A 391 26.28 -11.85 -11.22
C TRP A 391 26.81 -13.27 -11.16
N GLN A 392 26.90 -13.98 -12.30
CA GLN A 392 27.29 -15.38 -12.38
C GLN A 392 28.57 -15.73 -11.58
N PRO A 393 29.71 -14.99 -11.69
CA PRO A 393 30.92 -15.34 -10.96
C PRO A 393 30.79 -15.24 -9.43
N PHE A 394 29.89 -14.38 -8.93
CA PHE A 394 29.64 -14.20 -7.51
C PHE A 394 28.65 -15.24 -7.01
N LEU A 395 27.59 -15.50 -7.78
CA LEU A 395 26.57 -16.48 -7.46
C LEU A 395 27.12 -17.92 -7.48
N GLU A 396 27.83 -18.33 -8.53
CA GLU A 396 28.39 -19.69 -8.65
C GLU A 396 29.43 -20.01 -7.56
N LYS A 397 30.11 -18.98 -7.04
CA LYS A 397 31.03 -19.13 -5.90
C LYS A 397 30.32 -19.48 -4.59
N HIS A 398 29.04 -19.12 -4.47
CA HIS A 398 28.18 -19.33 -3.31
C HIS A 398 27.05 -20.32 -3.64
N ASP A 399 27.37 -21.38 -4.40
CA ASP A 399 26.49 -22.52 -4.68
C ASP A 399 25.17 -22.18 -5.43
N TRP A 400 25.14 -21.08 -6.17
CA TRP A 400 24.06 -20.79 -7.13
C TRP A 400 24.46 -21.23 -8.53
N GLN A 401 23.83 -22.28 -9.04
CA GLN A 401 24.07 -22.82 -10.37
C GLN A 401 23.25 -22.07 -11.42
N TRP A 402 23.91 -21.57 -12.46
CA TRP A 402 23.24 -20.97 -13.62
C TRP A 402 22.60 -22.05 -14.51
N ASP A 403 21.33 -21.88 -14.90
CA ASP A 403 20.60 -22.87 -15.73
C ASP A 403 21.05 -22.88 -17.20
N GLY A 404 21.74 -21.82 -17.63
CA GLY A 404 22.39 -21.77 -18.92
C GLY A 404 21.63 -20.97 -19.98
N PRO A 405 21.97 -21.13 -21.27
CA PRO A 405 21.51 -20.23 -22.34
C PRO A 405 20.00 -20.28 -22.63
N LYS A 406 19.31 -21.34 -22.18
CA LYS A 406 17.87 -21.53 -22.42
C LYS A 406 17.03 -20.63 -21.51
N ASP A 407 17.49 -20.40 -20.28
CA ASP A 407 16.88 -19.50 -19.31
C ASP A 407 17.96 -18.64 -18.66
N ARG A 408 18.42 -17.63 -19.40
CA ARG A 408 19.61 -16.85 -19.04
C ARG A 408 19.50 -16.17 -17.67
N PRO A 409 18.34 -15.64 -17.23
CA PRO A 409 18.22 -15.04 -15.90
C PRO A 409 18.27 -16.03 -14.73
N HIS A 410 18.09 -17.33 -14.99
CA HIS A 410 17.73 -18.32 -13.97
C HIS A 410 18.97 -18.91 -13.26
N PHE A 411 18.89 -18.94 -11.93
CA PHE A 411 19.84 -19.61 -11.05
C PHE A 411 19.10 -20.47 -10.03
N ASP A 412 19.63 -21.64 -9.74
CA ASP A 412 19.18 -22.52 -8.66
C ASP A 412 20.26 -22.64 -7.59
N TYR A 413 19.90 -22.46 -6.32
CA TYR A 413 20.78 -22.79 -5.21
C TYR A 413 20.87 -24.31 -5.05
N VAL A 414 22.10 -24.84 -5.11
CA VAL A 414 22.40 -26.28 -5.08
C VAL A 414 23.24 -26.71 -3.87
N GLY A 415 23.39 -25.83 -2.89
CA GLY A 415 24.11 -26.13 -1.66
C GLY A 415 23.32 -27.04 -0.70
N ASP A 416 23.96 -27.35 0.43
CA ASP A 416 23.41 -28.30 1.41
C ASP A 416 22.27 -27.71 2.28
N ASN A 417 21.63 -28.59 3.05
CA ASN A 417 20.58 -28.27 4.04
C ASN A 417 19.29 -27.67 3.44
N ILE A 418 18.98 -28.05 2.22
CA ILE A 418 17.73 -27.71 1.53
C ILE A 418 16.68 -28.81 1.67
N ILE A 419 15.41 -28.44 1.54
CA ILE A 419 14.28 -29.37 1.49
C ILE A 419 13.46 -29.14 0.22
N ASP A 420 12.83 -30.18 -0.34
CA ASP A 420 11.82 -29.96 -1.38
C ASP A 420 10.48 -29.59 -0.74
N ILE A 421 9.95 -28.42 -1.09
CA ILE A 421 8.70 -27.89 -0.54
C ILE A 421 7.54 -27.88 -1.53
N ARG A 422 7.73 -28.42 -2.73
CA ARG A 422 6.72 -28.39 -3.79
C ARG A 422 5.46 -29.14 -3.37
N ASP A 423 5.59 -30.35 -2.83
CA ASP A 423 4.44 -31.13 -2.32
C ASP A 423 3.73 -30.44 -1.15
N TYR A 424 4.47 -29.77 -0.26
CA TYR A 424 3.89 -28.98 0.83
C TYR A 424 3.12 -27.76 0.29
N SER A 425 3.60 -27.11 -0.76
CA SER A 425 2.89 -25.98 -1.41
C SER A 425 1.56 -26.43 -2.03
N VAL A 426 1.51 -27.63 -2.61
CA VAL A 426 0.28 -28.22 -3.13
C VAL A 426 -0.66 -28.63 -2.00
N LEU A 427 -0.12 -29.25 -0.94
CA LEU A 427 -0.89 -29.61 0.24
C LEU A 427 -1.51 -28.39 0.91
N ALA A 428 -0.78 -27.27 0.98
CA ALA A 428 -1.27 -26.00 1.50
C ALA A 428 -2.51 -25.53 0.73
N PHE A 429 -2.49 -25.59 -0.61
CA PHE A 429 -3.67 -25.31 -1.41
C PHE A 429 -4.81 -26.31 -1.16
N GLN A 430 -4.53 -27.62 -1.15
CA GLN A 430 -5.57 -28.64 -0.91
C GLN A 430 -6.26 -28.48 0.46
N GLN A 431 -5.53 -28.01 1.47
CA GLN A 431 -6.07 -27.66 2.78
C GLN A 431 -6.94 -26.40 2.72
N LEU A 432 -6.45 -25.35 2.08
CA LEU A 432 -7.17 -24.08 1.91
C LEU A 432 -8.47 -24.27 1.11
N TRP A 433 -8.42 -25.05 0.04
CA TRP A 433 -9.59 -25.40 -0.77
C TRP A 433 -10.65 -26.13 0.05
N ASN A 434 -10.26 -27.20 0.75
CA ASN A 434 -11.21 -28.00 1.55
C ASN A 434 -11.82 -27.22 2.72
N LEU A 435 -11.09 -26.26 3.28
CA LEU A 435 -11.60 -25.37 4.33
C LEU A 435 -12.75 -24.49 3.82
N ASN A 436 -12.61 -24.01 2.58
CA ASN A 436 -13.55 -23.09 1.95
C ASN A 436 -14.66 -23.79 1.15
N ASN A 437 -14.45 -25.04 0.75
CA ASN A 437 -15.37 -25.82 -0.07
C ASN A 437 -15.73 -27.16 0.60
N PRO A 438 -16.50 -27.15 1.70
CA PRO A 438 -16.78 -28.36 2.49
C PRO A 438 -17.58 -29.43 1.73
N THR A 439 -18.28 -29.04 0.67
CA THR A 439 -19.08 -29.95 -0.19
C THR A 439 -18.37 -30.40 -1.46
N ASP A 440 -17.24 -29.79 -1.83
CA ASP A 440 -16.41 -30.17 -2.98
C ASP A 440 -14.97 -30.38 -2.53
N ARG A 441 -14.72 -31.46 -1.78
CA ARG A 441 -13.40 -31.73 -1.19
C ARG A 441 -12.50 -32.49 -2.15
N ILE A 442 -11.22 -32.12 -2.16
CA ILE A 442 -10.14 -32.84 -2.84
C ILE A 442 -9.24 -33.58 -1.85
N LYS A 443 -8.44 -34.53 -2.35
CA LYS A 443 -7.45 -35.25 -1.51
C LYS A 443 -6.38 -34.27 -1.03
N GLN A 444 -5.92 -34.45 0.20
CA GLN A 444 -4.82 -33.68 0.81
C GLN A 444 -3.56 -34.55 0.85
N ASN A 445 -2.96 -34.76 -0.31
CA ASN A 445 -1.85 -35.68 -0.53
C ASN A 445 -0.59 -34.99 -1.07
N GLY A 446 -0.61 -33.67 -1.28
CA GLY A 446 0.52 -32.91 -1.83
C GLY A 446 0.77 -33.12 -3.32
N MET A 447 -0.02 -33.95 -4.01
CA MET A 447 0.14 -34.21 -5.44
C MET A 447 -0.68 -33.23 -6.27
N PHE A 448 -0.06 -32.60 -7.28
CA PHE A 448 -0.78 -31.74 -8.22
C PHE A 448 -1.44 -32.59 -9.32
N ASP A 449 -2.66 -33.07 -9.03
CA ASP A 449 -3.49 -33.85 -9.96
C ASP A 449 -4.54 -32.99 -10.69
N ALA A 450 -5.24 -33.59 -11.66
CA ALA A 450 -6.26 -32.90 -12.46
C ALA A 450 -7.40 -32.30 -11.60
N GLU A 451 -7.72 -32.93 -10.46
CA GLU A 451 -8.71 -32.40 -9.54
C GLU A 451 -8.16 -31.13 -8.86
N THR A 452 -6.93 -31.17 -8.37
CA THR A 452 -6.23 -30.02 -7.75
C THR A 452 -6.10 -28.86 -8.74
N GLU A 453 -5.68 -29.13 -9.98
CA GLU A 453 -5.57 -28.12 -11.05
C GLU A 453 -6.91 -27.45 -11.33
N LEU A 454 -7.98 -28.24 -11.49
CA LEU A 454 -9.32 -27.73 -11.76
C LEU A 454 -9.80 -26.77 -10.66
N ARG A 455 -9.50 -27.11 -9.40
CA ARG A 455 -9.89 -26.29 -8.24
C ARG A 455 -9.05 -25.04 -8.13
N LEU A 456 -7.74 -25.13 -8.35
CA LEU A 456 -6.86 -23.96 -8.32
C LEU A 456 -7.23 -22.97 -9.43
N ASN A 457 -7.53 -23.47 -10.63
CA ASN A 457 -8.05 -22.65 -11.74
C ASN A 457 -9.37 -21.93 -11.42
N ASN A 458 -10.21 -22.52 -10.57
CA ASN A 458 -11.49 -21.94 -10.16
C ASN A 458 -11.41 -21.15 -8.84
N SER A 459 -10.23 -21.02 -8.25
CA SER A 459 -10.02 -20.25 -7.03
C SER A 459 -10.07 -18.74 -7.31
N PRO A 460 -10.59 -17.93 -6.37
CA PRO A 460 -10.56 -16.47 -6.47
C PRO A 460 -9.12 -15.94 -6.44
N ILE A 461 -8.76 -15.02 -7.35
CA ILE A 461 -7.40 -14.44 -7.39
C ILE A 461 -7.08 -13.61 -6.14
N ASP A 462 -8.11 -13.02 -5.53
CA ASP A 462 -8.00 -12.22 -4.30
C ASP A 462 -7.92 -13.08 -3.03
N GLY A 463 -8.07 -14.41 -3.15
CA GLY A 463 -8.07 -15.33 -2.02
C GLY A 463 -9.47 -15.70 -1.53
N PHE A 464 -9.51 -16.71 -0.65
CA PHE A 464 -10.72 -17.28 -0.10
C PHE A 464 -11.18 -16.57 1.19
N PRO A 465 -12.47 -16.70 1.57
CA PRO A 465 -13.01 -16.05 2.75
C PRO A 465 -12.45 -16.59 4.08
N LYS A 466 -12.06 -17.87 4.13
CA LYS A 466 -11.50 -18.49 5.34
C LYS A 466 -10.01 -18.71 5.15
N GLU A 467 -9.24 -18.11 6.05
CA GLU A 467 -7.86 -18.48 6.38
C GLU A 467 -7.88 -19.07 7.78
N SER A 468 -7.39 -20.30 7.96
CA SER A 468 -7.26 -20.92 9.29
C SER A 468 -5.82 -20.94 9.74
#